data_AF-A0A853GFQ7-F1
#
_entry.id   AF-A0A853GFQ7-F1
#
_cell.length_a   1.000
_cell.length_b   1.000
_cell.length_c   1.000
_cell.angle_alpha   90.00
_cell.angle_beta   90.00
_cell.angle_gamma   90.00
#
_symmetry.space_group_name_H-M   'P 1'
#
loop_
_entity.id
_entity.type
_entity.pdbx_description
1 polymer ?
#
loop_
_entity_poly.entity_id
_entity_poly.type
_entity_poly.pdbx_seq_one_letter_code
_entity_poly.pdbx_strand_id
1 'polypeptide(L)'
;MTTVKQHKRSYANYLGSLGGTPEEPKNTVAPSITGTAQVGGTLTSNGGTWTGRPTPNLSRVWSAGGVVIVGATGLTYDPIVGDIGKTITVSVTGYSHEGRVTVTSIATTAVIGAE
;
A
#
# COMPACT_ATOMS: atom_id res chain seq x y z
N MET A 1 -18.01 -20.79 -17.42
CA MET A 1 -17.55 -19.41 -17.16
C MET A 1 -18.55 -18.66 -16.27
N THR A 2 -18.86 -19.18 -15.07
CA THR A 2 -20.02 -18.72 -14.27
C THR A 2 -19.61 -18.07 -12.94
N THR A 3 -18.34 -18.16 -12.56
CA THR A 3 -17.88 -17.82 -11.22
C THR A 3 -17.85 -16.30 -10.94
N VAL A 4 -17.61 -15.48 -11.96
CA VAL A 4 -17.44 -14.02 -11.76
C VAL A 4 -18.79 -13.30 -11.59
N LYS A 5 -19.86 -13.71 -12.30
CA LYS A 5 -21.18 -13.08 -12.21
C LYS A 5 -21.92 -13.38 -10.90
N GLN A 6 -21.72 -14.57 -10.32
CA GLN A 6 -22.32 -14.91 -9.03
C GLN A 6 -21.72 -14.09 -7.88
N HIS A 7 -20.40 -13.87 -7.89
CA HIS A 7 -19.74 -13.07 -6.86
C HIS A 7 -20.22 -11.60 -6.84
N LYS A 8 -20.38 -10.97 -8.02
CA LYS A 8 -20.88 -9.59 -8.10
C LYS A 8 -22.31 -9.44 -7.53
N ARG A 9 -23.19 -10.43 -7.79
CA ARG A 9 -24.58 -10.42 -7.29
C ARG A 9 -24.64 -10.60 -5.77
N SER A 10 -23.87 -11.53 -5.21
CA SER A 10 -23.80 -11.74 -3.76
C SER A 10 -23.27 -10.50 -3.03
N TYR A 11 -22.28 -9.81 -3.61
CA TYR A 11 -21.73 -8.58 -3.06
C TYR A 11 -22.70 -7.40 -3.13
N ALA A 12 -23.45 -7.27 -4.24
CA ALA A 12 -24.50 -6.26 -4.35
C ALA A 12 -25.60 -6.43 -3.29
N ASN A 13 -25.97 -7.68 -2.95
CA ASN A 13 -26.91 -7.97 -1.87
C ASN A 13 -26.33 -7.63 -0.48
N TYR A 14 -25.05 -7.91 -0.25
CA TYR A 14 -24.34 -7.52 0.98
C TYR A 14 -24.30 -5.99 1.14
N LEU A 15 -24.04 -5.24 0.07
CA LEU A 15 -24.05 -3.77 0.09
C LEU A 15 -25.44 -3.16 0.21
N GLY A 16 -26.46 -3.79 -0.39
CA GLY A 16 -27.86 -3.45 -0.17
C GLY A 16 -28.27 -3.58 1.30
N SER A 17 -27.76 -4.59 1.99
CA SER A 17 -27.93 -4.75 3.45
C SER A 17 -27.12 -3.76 4.28
N LEU A 18 -26.03 -3.19 3.74
CA LEU A 18 -25.19 -2.16 4.38
C LEU A 18 -25.58 -0.73 3.97
N GLY A 19 -26.66 -0.55 3.21
CA GLY A 19 -27.27 0.75 2.90
C GLY A 19 -26.48 1.69 2.00
N GLY A 20 -25.68 1.19 1.04
CA GLY A 20 -24.99 2.10 0.10
C GLY A 20 -24.48 1.45 -1.18
N THR A 21 -24.28 2.26 -2.23
CA THR A 21 -23.69 1.81 -3.50
C THR A 21 -22.20 1.50 -3.33
N PRO A 22 -21.66 0.49 -4.03
CA PRO A 22 -20.23 0.25 -4.07
C PRO A 22 -19.48 1.47 -4.64
N GLU A 23 -18.34 1.80 -4.06
CA GLU A 23 -17.45 2.88 -4.51
C GLU A 23 -16.04 2.32 -4.70
N GLU A 24 -15.38 2.75 -5.78
CA GLU A 24 -13.99 2.42 -6.06
C GLU A 24 -13.04 2.94 -4.97
N PRO A 25 -11.90 2.28 -4.74
CA PRO A 25 -10.94 2.75 -3.77
C PRO A 25 -10.32 4.06 -4.27
N LYS A 26 -10.35 5.10 -3.45
CA LYS A 26 -9.71 6.38 -3.78
C LYS A 26 -8.77 6.79 -2.66
N ASN A 27 -7.54 7.10 -3.01
CA ASN A 27 -6.61 7.69 -2.06
C ASN A 27 -6.88 9.19 -1.95
N THR A 28 -7.04 9.70 -0.72
CA THR A 28 -7.23 11.13 -0.44
C THR A 28 -5.99 11.76 0.19
N VAL A 29 -5.15 10.95 0.85
CA VAL A 29 -3.85 11.38 1.37
C VAL A 29 -2.82 10.31 1.04
N ALA A 30 -1.76 10.71 0.32
CA ALA A 30 -0.70 9.80 -0.08
C ALA A 30 -0.01 9.17 1.13
N PRO A 31 0.48 7.92 1.01
CA PRO A 31 1.29 7.32 2.06
C PRO A 31 2.59 8.12 2.27
N SER A 32 2.99 8.27 3.53
CA SER A 32 4.26 8.87 3.92
C SER A 32 5.14 7.84 4.63
N ILE A 33 6.44 8.01 4.50
CA ILE A 33 7.46 7.23 5.22
C ILE A 33 8.06 8.13 6.30
N THR A 34 8.15 7.63 7.53
CA THR A 34 8.85 8.28 8.64
C THR A 34 10.00 7.41 9.13
N GLY A 35 10.99 8.03 9.77
CA GLY A 35 12.23 7.38 10.21
C GLY A 35 13.44 7.82 9.40
N THR A 36 14.62 7.40 9.85
CA THR A 36 15.89 7.69 9.15
C THR A 36 16.22 6.53 8.23
N ALA A 37 16.45 6.83 6.95
CA ALA A 37 16.90 5.84 5.97
C ALA A 37 18.37 5.45 6.27
N GLN A 38 18.55 4.51 7.18
CA GLN A 38 19.85 4.00 7.62
C GLN A 38 19.78 2.49 7.77
N VAL A 39 20.87 1.80 7.47
CA VAL A 39 20.96 0.34 7.68
C VAL A 39 20.69 -0.01 9.14
N GLY A 40 19.76 -0.96 9.37
CA GLY A 40 19.33 -1.37 10.70
C GLY A 40 18.44 -0.36 11.44
N GLY A 41 18.16 0.80 10.83
CA GLY A 41 17.10 1.70 11.28
C GLY A 41 15.72 1.21 10.86
N THR A 42 14.67 1.81 11.39
CA THR A 42 13.28 1.43 11.06
C THR A 42 12.58 2.54 10.31
N LEU A 43 12.10 2.23 9.11
CA LEU A 43 11.20 3.07 8.34
C LEU A 43 9.76 2.61 8.58
N THR A 44 8.85 3.56 8.81
CA THR A 44 7.42 3.27 9.05
C THR A 44 6.56 3.91 7.97
N SER A 45 5.63 3.16 7.39
CA SER A 45 4.63 3.68 6.46
C SER A 45 3.30 3.94 7.17
N ASN A 46 2.74 5.14 6.99
CA ASN A 46 1.41 5.46 7.50
C ASN A 46 0.26 4.90 6.63
N GLY A 47 0.55 4.24 5.50
CA GLY A 47 -0.47 3.64 4.61
C GLY A 47 -1.34 4.62 3.81
N GLY A 48 -1.39 5.89 4.21
CA GLY A 48 -2.22 6.94 3.59
C GLY A 48 -3.70 6.84 3.99
N THR A 49 -4.50 7.80 3.52
CA THR A 49 -5.95 7.83 3.76
C THR A 49 -6.69 7.41 2.51
N TRP A 50 -7.66 6.51 2.68
CA TRP A 50 -8.41 5.91 1.58
C TRP A 50 -9.91 5.98 1.83
N THR A 51 -10.66 6.34 0.80
CA THR A 51 -12.12 6.19 0.73
C THR A 51 -12.48 5.05 -0.22
N GLY A 52 -13.74 4.64 -0.18
CA GLY A 52 -14.25 3.51 -0.92
C GLY A 52 -15.28 2.77 -0.09
N ARG A 53 -16.26 2.18 -0.75
CA ARG A 53 -17.33 1.43 -0.11
C ARG A 53 -17.43 0.05 -0.71
N PRO A 54 -17.35 -1.00 0.11
CA PRO A 54 -16.94 -1.04 1.51
C PRO A 54 -15.46 -0.61 1.66
N THR A 55 -15.02 -0.40 2.91
CA THR A 55 -13.67 0.04 3.22
C THR A 55 -12.64 -0.81 2.47
N PRO A 56 -11.74 -0.19 1.67
CA PRO A 56 -10.82 -0.93 0.83
C PRO A 56 -9.76 -1.66 1.66
N ASN A 57 -9.38 -2.85 1.21
CA ASN A 57 -8.26 -3.60 1.77
C ASN A 57 -6.97 -3.01 1.23
N LEU A 58 -5.99 -2.76 2.09
CA LEU A 58 -4.71 -2.16 1.67
C LEU A 58 -3.61 -3.23 1.61
N SER A 59 -2.81 -3.22 0.55
CA SER A 59 -1.53 -3.95 0.48
C SER A 59 -0.40 -2.95 0.32
N ARG A 60 0.79 -3.27 0.86
CA ARG A 60 1.99 -2.43 0.72
C ARG A 60 3.10 -3.22 0.08
N VAL A 61 3.93 -2.55 -0.69
CA VAL A 61 5.16 -3.09 -1.28
C VAL A 61 6.25 -2.04 -1.14
N TRP A 62 7.33 -2.38 -0.45
CA TRP A 62 8.50 -1.52 -0.34
C TRP A 62 9.43 -1.72 -1.53
N SER A 63 10.08 -0.64 -1.97
CA SER A 63 11.05 -0.65 -3.07
C SER A 63 12.28 0.18 -2.73
N ALA A 64 13.46 -0.32 -3.08
CA ALA A 64 14.74 0.36 -2.95
C ALA A 64 15.25 0.75 -4.34
N GLY A 65 15.44 2.06 -4.58
CA GLY A 65 15.93 2.56 -5.86
C GLY A 65 15.00 2.21 -7.04
N GLY A 66 13.69 2.12 -6.78
CA GLY A 66 12.68 1.72 -7.77
C GLY A 66 12.55 0.22 -8.00
N VAL A 67 13.33 -0.62 -7.31
CA VAL A 67 13.23 -2.08 -7.39
C VAL A 67 12.47 -2.62 -6.19
N VAL A 68 11.46 -3.45 -6.44
CA VAL A 68 10.65 -4.09 -5.40
C VAL A 68 11.52 -4.98 -4.50
N ILE A 69 11.36 -4.81 -3.19
CA ILE A 69 12.02 -5.63 -2.18
C ILE A 69 11.08 -6.80 -1.87
N VAL A 70 11.49 -8.01 -2.27
CA VAL A 70 10.67 -9.21 -2.11
C VAL A 70 10.42 -9.50 -0.62
N GLY A 71 9.15 -9.70 -0.26
CA GLY A 71 8.74 -9.97 1.13
C GLY A 71 8.55 -8.73 2.00
N ALA A 72 8.97 -7.54 1.54
CA ALA A 72 8.74 -6.29 2.26
C ALA A 72 7.32 -5.77 1.96
N THR A 73 6.35 -6.29 2.71
CA THR A 73 4.94 -5.87 2.65
C THR A 73 4.39 -5.39 4.00
N GLY A 74 5.27 -5.28 5.01
CA GLY A 74 4.93 -4.85 6.35
C GLY A 74 4.61 -3.36 6.46
N LEU A 75 4.16 -2.95 7.65
CA LEU A 75 4.03 -1.53 8.00
C LEU A 75 5.38 -0.85 8.17
N THR A 76 6.40 -1.63 8.51
CA THR A 76 7.77 -1.19 8.66
C THR A 76 8.69 -1.89 7.67
N TYR A 77 9.81 -1.24 7.40
CA TYR A 77 10.92 -1.81 6.66
C TYR A 77 12.22 -1.35 7.32
N ASP A 78 13.10 -2.30 7.60
CA ASP A 78 14.42 -2.02 8.14
C ASP A 78 15.44 -2.11 7.01
N PRO A 79 16.04 -0.99 6.56
CA PRO A 79 16.98 -1.01 5.46
C PRO A 79 18.17 -1.93 5.74
N ILE A 80 18.62 -2.62 4.71
CA ILE A 80 19.76 -3.54 4.78
C ILE A 80 20.97 -2.95 4.06
N VAL A 81 22.14 -3.58 4.22
CA VAL A 81 23.39 -3.15 3.55
C VAL A 81 23.22 -3.03 2.03
N GLY A 82 22.40 -3.89 1.41
CA GLY A 82 22.09 -3.85 -0.01
C GLY A 82 21.31 -2.61 -0.48
N ASP A 83 20.79 -1.81 0.44
CA ASP A 83 20.01 -0.60 0.14
C ASP A 83 20.84 0.68 0.18
N ILE A 84 22.08 0.63 0.68
CA ILE A 84 22.94 1.81 0.80
C ILE A 84 23.03 2.56 -0.55
N GLY A 85 22.83 3.87 -0.50
CA GLY A 85 22.81 4.75 -1.67
C GLY A 85 21.49 4.75 -2.46
N LYS A 86 20.53 3.89 -2.11
CA LYS A 86 19.20 3.84 -2.74
C LYS A 86 18.18 4.61 -1.91
N THR A 87 17.20 5.21 -2.57
CA THR A 87 16.04 5.78 -1.90
C THR A 87 15.00 4.71 -1.64
N ILE A 88 14.27 4.82 -0.52
CA ILE A 88 13.19 3.89 -0.18
C ILE A 88 11.86 4.53 -0.54
N THR A 89 10.98 3.73 -1.13
CA THR A 89 9.60 4.09 -1.46
C THR A 89 8.67 2.98 -1.02
N VAL A 90 7.41 3.33 -0.74
CA VAL A 90 6.36 2.35 -0.47
C VAL A 90 5.18 2.61 -1.39
N SER A 91 4.77 1.58 -2.12
CA SER A 91 3.55 1.58 -2.91
C SER A 91 2.44 0.93 -2.10
N VAL A 92 1.34 1.67 -1.91
CA VAL A 92 0.14 1.17 -1.24
C VAL A 92 -0.95 1.00 -2.27
N THR A 93 -1.51 -0.19 -2.35
CA THR A 93 -2.63 -0.53 -3.23
C THR A 93 -3.89 -0.73 -2.41
N GLY A 94 -4.90 0.10 -2.63
CA GLY A 94 -6.25 -0.11 -2.15
C GLY A 94 -7.02 -1.02 -3.09
N TYR A 95 -7.58 -2.10 -2.56
CA TYR A 95 -8.40 -3.09 -3.25
C TYR A 95 -9.84 -2.99 -2.80
N SER A 96 -10.74 -2.89 -3.77
CA SER A 96 -12.16 -3.13 -3.58
C SER A 96 -12.66 -4.07 -4.67
N HIS A 97 -13.92 -4.49 -4.55
CA HIS A 97 -14.57 -5.27 -5.60
C HIS A 97 -14.69 -4.50 -6.94
N GLU A 98 -14.75 -3.17 -6.87
CA GLU A 98 -14.89 -2.32 -8.07
C GLU A 98 -13.55 -2.12 -8.79
N GLY A 99 -12.43 -2.28 -8.08
CA GLY A 99 -11.12 -2.17 -8.69
C GLY A 99 -9.99 -2.05 -7.69
N ARG A 100 -8.83 -1.58 -8.17
CA ARG A 100 -7.67 -1.31 -7.34
C ARG A 100 -7.02 0.00 -7.76
N VAL A 101 -6.54 0.76 -6.78
CA VAL A 101 -5.79 1.99 -6.99
C VAL A 101 -4.48 1.87 -6.23
N THR A 102 -3.37 2.20 -6.88
CA THR A 102 -2.03 2.15 -6.28
C THR A 102 -1.46 3.56 -6.21
N VAL A 103 -0.93 3.93 -5.05
CA VAL A 103 -0.26 5.21 -4.82
C VAL A 103 1.08 4.94 -4.17
N THR A 104 2.12 5.60 -4.67
CA THR A 104 3.48 5.50 -4.14
C THR A 104 3.78 6.71 -3.27
N SER A 105 4.49 6.49 -2.17
CA SER A 105 4.96 7.56 -1.29
C SER A 105 5.99 8.45 -1.97
N ILE A 106 6.24 9.60 -1.35
CA ILE A 106 7.48 10.34 -1.61
C ILE A 106 8.67 9.44 -1.21
N ALA A 107 9.75 9.49 -2.00
CA ALA A 107 10.96 8.75 -1.71
C ALA A 107 11.69 9.34 -0.49
N THR A 108 12.28 8.48 0.33
CA THR A 108 13.18 8.91 1.41
C THR A 108 14.47 9.52 0.84
N THR A 109 15.29 10.10 1.71
CA THR A 109 16.72 10.26 1.40
C THR A 109 17.37 8.90 1.11
N ALA A 110 18.51 8.93 0.42
CA ALA A 110 19.28 7.72 0.18
C ALA A 110 19.70 7.05 1.50
N VAL A 111 19.61 5.73 1.55
CA VAL A 111 20.00 4.96 2.73
C VAL A 111 21.49 5.14 3.01
N ILE A 112 21.82 5.52 4.24
CA ILE A 112 23.21 5.59 4.72
C ILE A 112 23.61 4.31 5.45
N GLY A 113 24.92 4.04 5.51
CA GLY A 113 25.46 2.96 6.32
C GLY A 113 25.19 3.18 7.81
N ALA A 114 25.18 2.11 8.59
CA ALA A 114 25.24 2.22 10.04
C ALA A 114 26.61 2.77 10.45
N GLU A 115 26.63 3.68 11.42
CA GLU A 115 27.85 4.16 12.07
C GLU A 115 28.49 3.07 12.95
#